data_AF-A0A2G9TJV6-F1
#
_entry.id   AF-A0A2G9TJV6-F1
#
_cell.length_a   1.000
_cell.length_b   1.000
_cell.length_c   1.000
_cell.angle_alpha   90.00
_cell.angle_beta   90.00
_cell.angle_gamma   90.00
#
_symmetry.space_group_name_H-M   'P 1'
#
loop_
_entity.id
_entity.type
_entity.pdbx_description
1 polymer ?
#
loop_
_entity_poly.entity_id
_entity_poly.type
_entity_poly.pdbx_seq_one_letter_code
_entity_poly.pdbx_strand_id
1 'polypeptide(L)'
;RYFGTKIAFYFAWLGYYTKSLYIAAFMGIITVLYGIINLSEDVMSYLFDNGITVIFAALMCVWATFFLEGWKRYHAEIAWKWGLLDFVVEEDTVRPEFQFRVKTKRYNPVTQQEEPYLSGKKKIANFLAGGVTMCLVLAVVFGMVVYRVICMRLLASFYNSLAHWLTRWECPRTQADFDNSYTFKVFLFQFANYYSSLFYVAFFKGVLSQLPGTRDNDGNVKIAGYRLEKAGHLMNRWEADYYLNPTYDQFLFDEYLEMVLQFGFVTLFVVAFPLAPLFAVLNNILEIRLDAYKFLITIQKPVPAQ
;
A
#
# COMPACT_ATOMS: atom_id res chain seq x y z
N ARG A 1 3.73 -6.99 -22.87
CA ARG A 1 3.20 -7.88 -23.96
C ARG A 1 2.28 -8.98 -23.43
N TYR A 2 2.71 -9.82 -22.48
CA TYR A 2 1.88 -10.97 -22.03
C TYR A 2 0.62 -10.59 -21.23
N PHE A 3 0.74 -9.60 -20.33
CA PHE A 3 -0.30 -9.22 -19.36
C PHE A 3 -1.08 -7.92 -19.70
N GLY A 4 -0.84 -7.31 -20.87
CA GLY A 4 -1.45 -6.01 -21.23
C GLY A 4 -0.70 -4.79 -20.64
N THR A 5 -1.30 -3.61 -20.83
CA THR A 5 -0.70 -2.29 -20.53
C THR A 5 -0.82 -1.93 -19.05
N LYS A 6 -1.98 -2.17 -18.44
CA LYS A 6 -2.26 -1.86 -17.02
C LYS A 6 -1.27 -2.50 -16.05
N ILE A 7 -1.04 -3.81 -16.18
CA ILE A 7 -0.07 -4.54 -15.34
C ILE A 7 1.37 -4.10 -15.65
N ALA A 8 1.67 -3.82 -16.92
CA ALA A 8 2.99 -3.34 -17.31
C ALA A 8 3.32 -1.97 -16.69
N PHE A 9 2.35 -1.05 -16.63
CA PHE A 9 2.50 0.22 -15.94
C PHE A 9 2.68 0.06 -14.43
N TYR A 10 1.99 -0.89 -13.80
CA TYR A 10 2.19 -1.19 -12.38
C TYR A 10 3.64 -1.60 -12.09
N PHE A 11 4.17 -2.58 -12.81
CA PHE A 11 5.57 -3.01 -12.63
C PHE A 11 6.58 -1.94 -13.05
N ALA A 12 6.27 -1.13 -14.06
CA ALA A 12 7.11 0.01 -14.44
C ALA A 12 7.15 1.08 -13.34
N TRP A 13 6.00 1.36 -12.71
CA TRP A 13 5.89 2.26 -11.57
C TRP A 13 6.66 1.72 -10.37
N LEU A 14 6.43 0.46 -10.01
CA LEU A 14 7.09 -0.19 -8.88
C LEU A 14 8.62 -0.21 -9.05
N GLY A 15 9.09 -0.54 -10.26
CA GLY A 15 10.51 -0.50 -10.61
C GLY A 15 11.10 0.92 -10.56
N TYR A 16 10.39 1.91 -11.10
CA TYR A 16 10.82 3.32 -11.05
C TYR A 16 10.87 3.86 -9.62
N TYR A 17 9.85 3.54 -8.82
CA TYR A 17 9.76 3.88 -7.40
C TYR A 17 10.94 3.28 -6.62
N THR A 18 11.19 1.98 -6.76
CA THR A 18 12.32 1.30 -6.11
C THR A 18 13.67 1.91 -6.50
N LYS A 19 13.86 2.25 -7.78
CA LYS A 19 15.09 2.92 -8.25
C LYS A 19 15.26 4.30 -7.61
N SER A 20 14.19 5.09 -7.54
CA SER A 20 14.24 6.43 -6.93
C SER A 20 14.51 6.39 -5.43
N LEU A 21 14.03 5.35 -4.74
CA LEU A 21 14.20 5.16 -3.30
C LEU A 21 15.66 4.91 -2.89
N TYR A 22 16.53 4.39 -3.77
CA TYR A 22 17.95 4.23 -3.44
C TYR A 22 18.62 5.54 -3.04
N ILE A 23 18.25 6.65 -3.70
CA ILE A 23 18.78 7.99 -3.38
C ILE A 23 18.29 8.42 -1.98
N ALA A 24 17.01 8.24 -1.70
CA ALA A 24 16.41 8.54 -0.39
C ALA A 24 17.01 7.68 0.73
N ALA A 25 17.21 6.38 0.48
CA ALA A 25 17.82 5.45 1.43
C ALA A 25 19.27 5.83 1.73
N PHE A 26 20.05 6.21 0.72
CA PHE A 26 21.42 6.67 0.90
C PHE A 26 21.49 7.93 1.78
N MET A 27 20.64 8.93 1.51
CA MET A 27 20.56 10.15 2.34
C MET A 27 20.12 9.84 3.79
N GLY A 28 19.18 8.90 3.97
CA GLY A 28 18.73 8.45 5.28
C GLY A 28 19.82 7.76 6.09
N ILE A 29 20.61 6.87 5.45
CA ILE A 29 21.75 6.19 6.09
C ILE A 29 22.80 7.20 6.53
N ILE A 30 23.16 8.18 5.68
CA ILE A 30 24.12 9.24 6.06
C ILE A 30 23.64 10.00 7.29
N THR A 31 22.35 10.34 7.34
CA THR A 31 21.76 11.07 8.46
C THR A 31 21.87 10.30 9.77
N VAL A 32 21.60 8.98 9.74
CA VAL A 32 21.75 8.11 10.92
C VAL A 32 23.21 7.91 11.29
N LEU A 33 24.10 7.66 10.33
CA LEU A 33 25.53 7.51 10.61
C LEU A 33 26.12 8.76 11.25
N TYR A 34 25.73 9.95 10.77
CA TYR A 34 26.13 11.21 11.39
C TYR A 34 25.62 11.32 12.84
N GLY A 35 24.37 10.94 13.10
CA GLY A 35 23.83 10.90 14.46
C GLY A 35 24.57 9.93 15.38
N ILE A 36 24.99 8.77 14.86
CA ILE A 36 25.79 7.79 15.61
C ILE A 36 27.20 8.31 15.89
N ILE A 37 27.86 8.94 14.91
CA ILE A 37 29.24 9.45 15.06
C ILE A 37 29.30 10.61 16.06
N ASN A 38 28.29 11.48 16.06
CA ASN A 38 28.21 12.62 16.98
C ASN A 38 27.52 12.27 18.30
N LEU A 39 27.36 10.99 18.60
CA LEU A 39 26.82 10.52 19.87
C LEU A 39 27.86 10.73 20.99
N SER A 40 28.07 11.98 21.40
CA SER A 40 28.85 12.31 22.60
C SER A 40 27.98 12.12 23.85
N GLU A 41 28.12 10.92 24.41
CA GLU A 41 27.76 10.39 25.73
C GLU A 41 26.35 10.56 26.33
N ASP A 42 25.60 11.65 26.16
CA ASP A 42 24.51 11.88 27.15
C ASP A 42 23.05 11.84 26.67
N VAL A 43 22.70 11.92 25.37
CA VAL A 43 21.26 11.96 24.99
C VAL A 43 20.94 11.19 23.71
N MET A 44 20.26 10.04 23.82
CA MET A 44 19.72 9.29 22.68
C MET A 44 18.80 10.11 21.78
N SER A 45 18.23 11.22 22.28
CA SER A 45 17.46 12.19 21.50
C SER A 45 18.30 12.83 20.38
N TYR A 46 19.62 13.01 20.56
CA TYR A 46 20.51 13.48 19.49
C TYR A 46 20.63 12.49 18.34
N LEU A 47 20.19 11.22 18.44
CA LEU A 47 20.19 10.35 17.27
C LEU A 47 19.17 10.82 16.20
N PHE A 48 18.06 11.40 16.66
CA PHE A 48 16.92 11.80 15.81
C PHE A 48 16.74 13.33 15.72
N ASP A 49 17.28 14.10 16.67
CA ASP A 49 17.17 15.56 16.71
C ASP A 49 18.54 16.21 16.45
N ASN A 50 18.93 16.23 15.17
CA ASN A 50 20.19 16.83 14.70
C ASN A 50 19.91 17.88 13.63
N GLY A 51 20.77 18.88 13.49
CA GLY A 51 20.67 19.84 12.38
C GLY A 51 20.64 19.19 10.99
N ILE A 52 21.23 18.00 10.83
CA ILE A 52 21.20 17.23 9.56
C ILE A 52 19.81 16.66 9.25
N THR A 53 19.01 16.29 10.26
CA THR A 53 17.66 15.74 10.01
C THR A 53 16.73 16.79 9.39
N VAL A 54 16.95 18.08 9.69
CA VAL A 54 16.25 19.21 9.05
C VAL A 54 16.63 19.33 7.57
N ILE A 55 17.92 19.25 7.25
CA ILE A 55 18.40 19.29 5.85
C ILE A 55 17.87 18.08 5.08
N PHE A 56 17.89 16.90 5.71
CA PHE A 56 17.33 15.69 5.14
C PHE A 56 15.83 15.81 4.86
N ALA A 57 15.05 16.40 5.78
CA ALA A 57 13.62 16.65 5.55
C ALA A 57 13.37 17.52 4.31
N ALA A 58 14.13 18.60 4.15
CA ALA A 58 14.05 19.46 2.98
C ALA A 58 14.42 18.71 1.68
N LEU A 59 15.49 17.90 1.72
CA LEU A 59 15.88 17.06 0.59
C LEU A 59 14.83 16.00 0.25
N MET A 60 14.11 15.47 1.23
CA MET A 60 13.03 14.51 1.01
C MET A 60 11.80 15.15 0.36
N CYS A 61 11.46 16.40 0.71
CA CYS A 61 10.43 17.16 0.00
C CYS A 61 10.82 17.38 -1.47
N VAL A 62 12.07 17.80 -1.70
CA VAL A 62 12.61 18.00 -3.06
C VAL A 62 12.59 16.67 -3.83
N TRP A 63 13.12 15.58 -3.25
CA TRP A 63 13.11 14.25 -3.84
C TRP A 63 11.69 13.79 -4.22
N ALA A 64 10.70 13.99 -3.34
CA ALA A 64 9.32 13.58 -3.62
C ALA A 64 8.74 14.31 -4.84
N THR A 65 9.02 15.62 -4.99
CA THR A 65 8.58 16.39 -6.16
C THR A 65 9.28 15.92 -7.45
N PHE A 66 10.60 15.71 -7.41
CA PHE A 66 11.36 15.18 -8.55
C PHE A 66 10.92 13.77 -8.94
N PHE A 67 10.60 12.93 -7.96
CA PHE A 67 10.07 11.58 -8.18
C PHE A 67 8.75 11.64 -8.94
N LEU A 68 7.78 12.43 -8.48
CA LEU A 68 6.46 12.52 -9.11
C LEU A 68 6.53 13.12 -10.52
N GLU A 69 7.29 14.21 -10.70
CA GLU A 69 7.47 14.82 -12.02
C GLU A 69 8.28 13.92 -12.97
N GLY A 70 9.30 13.24 -12.46
CA GLY A 70 10.06 12.26 -13.23
C GLY A 70 9.21 11.06 -13.64
N TRP A 71 8.30 10.59 -12.77
CA TRP A 71 7.36 9.54 -13.12
C TRP A 71 6.42 9.96 -14.25
N LYS A 72 5.87 11.18 -14.21
CA LYS A 72 5.01 11.69 -15.31
C LYS A 72 5.73 11.65 -16.66
N ARG A 73 7.01 12.03 -16.70
CA ARG A 73 7.85 11.99 -17.91
C ARG A 73 8.14 10.56 -18.36
N TYR A 74 8.54 9.69 -17.43
CA TYR A 74 8.86 8.29 -17.73
C TYR A 74 7.61 7.51 -18.20
N HIS A 75 6.45 7.78 -17.60
CA HIS A 75 5.18 7.27 -18.05
C HIS A 75 4.89 7.71 -19.50
N ALA A 76 5.06 8.98 -19.83
CA ALA A 76 4.82 9.48 -21.18
C ALA A 76 5.77 8.83 -22.20
N GLU A 77 7.05 8.66 -21.86
CA GLU A 77 8.03 7.98 -22.69
C GLU A 77 7.66 6.52 -22.96
N ILE A 78 7.26 5.78 -21.91
CA ILE A 78 6.83 4.39 -22.05
C ILE A 78 5.55 4.30 -22.88
N ALA A 79 4.57 5.18 -22.62
CA ALA A 79 3.33 5.24 -23.36
C ALA A 79 3.58 5.46 -24.85
N TRP A 80 4.50 6.37 -25.19
CA TRP A 80 4.92 6.58 -26.57
C TRP A 80 5.61 5.34 -27.17
N LYS A 81 6.57 4.73 -26.48
CA LYS A 81 7.28 3.52 -26.95
C LYS A 81 6.35 2.32 -27.16
N TRP A 82 5.28 2.24 -26.39
CA TRP A 82 4.27 1.18 -26.51
C TRP A 82 3.14 1.52 -27.49
N GLY A 83 3.19 2.70 -28.13
CA GLY A 83 2.17 3.13 -29.09
C GLY A 83 0.82 3.47 -28.44
N LEU A 84 0.81 3.87 -27.17
CA LEU A 84 -0.39 4.13 -26.39
C LEU A 84 -1.04 5.50 -26.59
N LEU A 85 -0.43 6.37 -27.40
CA LEU A 85 -0.88 7.75 -27.59
C LEU A 85 -1.98 7.90 -28.65
N ASP A 86 -2.04 6.98 -29.62
CA ASP A 86 -2.92 7.09 -30.79
C ASP A 86 -4.21 6.26 -30.68
N PHE A 87 -4.51 5.73 -29.49
CA PHE A 87 -5.73 4.98 -29.29
C PHE A 87 -6.92 5.93 -29.35
N VAL A 88 -7.76 5.73 -30.38
CA VAL A 88 -9.15 6.18 -30.40
C VAL A 88 -9.76 5.74 -29.08
N VAL A 89 -10.40 6.66 -28.36
CA VAL A 89 -11.22 6.34 -27.19
C VAL A 89 -12.16 5.23 -27.65
N GLU A 90 -11.86 3.98 -27.28
CA GLU A 90 -12.81 2.89 -27.50
C GLU A 90 -14.10 3.35 -26.84
N GLU A 91 -15.19 3.38 -27.60
CA GLU A 91 -16.48 3.78 -27.08
C GLU A 91 -16.81 2.82 -25.93
N ASP A 92 -16.72 3.33 -24.70
CA ASP A 92 -16.86 2.51 -23.49
C ASP A 92 -18.16 1.72 -23.56
N THR A 93 -18.07 0.39 -23.72
CA THR A 93 -19.27 -0.44 -23.82
C THR A 93 -20.10 -0.31 -22.55
N VAL A 94 -21.42 -0.25 -22.74
CA VAL A 94 -22.35 -0.13 -21.61
C VAL A 94 -22.21 -1.37 -20.72
N ARG A 95 -21.86 -1.18 -19.43
CA ARG A 95 -21.70 -2.27 -18.46
C ARG A 95 -22.90 -3.24 -18.50
N PRO A 96 -22.69 -4.57 -18.53
CA PRO A 96 -23.78 -5.54 -18.62
C PRO A 96 -24.85 -5.36 -17.55
N GLU A 97 -24.46 -5.10 -16.30
CA GLU A 97 -25.40 -4.85 -15.19
C GLU A 97 -26.36 -3.69 -15.44
N PHE A 98 -25.87 -2.64 -16.10
CA PHE A 98 -26.71 -1.49 -16.44
C PHE A 98 -27.72 -1.84 -17.53
N GLN A 99 -27.29 -2.60 -18.54
CA GLN A 99 -28.16 -3.09 -19.61
C GLN A 99 -29.29 -3.98 -19.07
N PHE A 100 -29.00 -4.87 -18.12
CA PHE A 100 -30.01 -5.75 -17.53
C PHE A 100 -30.94 -5.05 -16.54
N ARG A 101 -30.43 -4.08 -15.76
CA ARG A 101 -31.22 -3.42 -14.70
C ARG A 101 -32.12 -2.32 -15.24
N VAL A 102 -31.70 -1.60 -16.28
CA VAL A 102 -32.42 -0.45 -16.83
C VAL A 102 -33.23 -0.86 -18.05
N LYS A 103 -34.54 -1.01 -17.87
CA LYS A 103 -35.47 -1.39 -18.96
C LYS A 103 -35.84 -0.24 -19.89
N THR A 104 -35.63 1.01 -19.47
CA THR A 104 -35.94 2.20 -20.27
C THR A 104 -34.87 2.43 -21.32
N LYS A 105 -35.24 2.53 -22.60
CA LYS A 105 -34.32 2.82 -23.71
C LYS A 105 -34.55 4.20 -24.31
N ARG A 106 -33.53 4.79 -24.91
CA ARG A 106 -33.57 6.05 -25.65
C ARG A 106 -32.74 5.89 -26.92
N TYR A 107 -33.26 6.41 -28.03
CA TYR A 107 -32.53 6.44 -29.29
C TYR A 107 -31.43 7.50 -29.25
N ASN A 108 -30.19 7.09 -29.54
CA ASN A 108 -29.04 7.99 -29.62
C ASN A 108 -28.85 8.45 -31.08
N PRO A 109 -28.89 9.77 -31.36
CA PRO A 109 -28.80 10.29 -32.73
C PRO A 109 -27.41 10.13 -33.37
N VAL A 110 -26.35 9.87 -32.58
CA VAL A 110 -24.97 9.73 -33.07
C VAL A 110 -24.66 8.27 -33.40
N THR A 111 -24.93 7.35 -32.46
CA THR A 111 -24.63 5.91 -32.63
C THR A 111 -25.72 5.18 -33.43
N GLN A 112 -26.87 5.82 -33.67
CA GLN A 112 -28.05 5.25 -34.34
C GLN A 112 -28.59 3.97 -33.67
N GLN A 113 -28.25 3.74 -32.41
CA GLN A 113 -28.66 2.56 -31.64
C GLN A 113 -29.62 2.94 -30.49
N GLU A 114 -30.46 1.99 -30.10
CA GLU A 114 -31.30 2.13 -28.90
C GLU A 114 -30.52 1.75 -27.65
N GLU A 115 -30.11 2.74 -26.88
CA GLU A 115 -29.32 2.52 -25.66
C GLU A 115 -30.22 2.58 -24.40
N PRO A 116 -29.94 1.77 -23.38
CA PRO A 116 -30.60 1.90 -22.09
C PRO A 116 -30.29 3.27 -21.47
N TYR A 117 -31.32 3.96 -20.97
CA TYR A 117 -31.19 5.30 -20.39
C TYR A 117 -31.88 5.37 -19.03
N LEU A 118 -31.23 6.00 -18.05
CA LEU A 118 -31.81 6.29 -16.74
C LEU A 118 -32.23 7.77 -16.65
N SER A 119 -33.48 8.02 -16.24
CA SER A 119 -34.01 9.39 -16.05
C SER A 119 -33.22 10.16 -14.99
N GLY A 120 -33.01 11.45 -15.21
CA GLY A 120 -32.21 12.32 -14.33
C GLY A 120 -32.69 12.34 -12.87
N LYS A 121 -34.00 12.36 -12.63
CA LYS A 121 -34.55 12.30 -11.26
C LYS A 121 -34.18 11.00 -10.54
N LYS A 122 -34.19 9.87 -11.25
CA LYS A 122 -33.77 8.57 -10.72
C LYS A 122 -32.25 8.50 -10.53
N LYS A 123 -31.46 9.10 -11.42
CA LYS A 123 -30.00 9.25 -11.24
C LYS A 123 -29.69 9.99 -9.94
N ILE A 124 -30.35 11.12 -9.70
CA ILE A 124 -30.18 11.91 -8.47
C ILE A 124 -30.65 11.13 -7.24
N ALA A 125 -31.80 10.47 -7.29
CA ALA A 125 -32.28 9.65 -6.17
C ALA A 125 -31.31 8.51 -5.82
N ASN A 126 -30.78 7.80 -6.82
CA ASN A 126 -29.79 6.75 -6.62
C ASN A 126 -28.45 7.31 -6.10
N PHE A 127 -28.04 8.49 -6.57
CA PHE A 127 -26.85 9.18 -6.06
C PHE A 127 -27.01 9.56 -4.59
N LEU A 128 -28.17 10.10 -4.20
CA LEU A 128 -28.48 10.40 -2.79
C LEU A 128 -28.51 9.12 -1.93
N ALA A 129 -29.12 8.04 -2.43
CA ALA A 129 -29.11 6.75 -1.73
C ALA A 129 -27.69 6.19 -1.55
N GLY A 130 -26.83 6.29 -2.58
CA GLY A 130 -25.41 6.00 -2.49
C GLY A 130 -24.69 6.88 -1.46
N GLY A 131 -25.03 8.17 -1.42
CA GLY A 131 -24.56 9.11 -0.41
C GLY A 131 -24.90 8.68 1.01
N VAL A 132 -26.12 8.19 1.27
CA VAL A 132 -26.51 7.66 2.58
C VAL A 132 -25.64 6.46 2.97
N THR A 133 -25.38 5.53 2.05
CA THR A 133 -24.49 4.39 2.34
C THR A 133 -23.06 4.84 2.61
N MET A 134 -22.55 5.86 1.90
CA MET A 134 -21.23 6.43 2.16
C MET A 134 -21.17 7.10 3.54
N CYS A 135 -22.21 7.82 3.95
CA CYS A 135 -22.30 8.41 5.29
C CYS A 135 -22.31 7.35 6.39
N LEU A 136 -22.98 6.21 6.17
CA LEU A 136 -22.94 5.08 7.11
C LEU A 136 -21.54 4.48 7.21
N VAL A 137 -20.85 4.28 6.09
CA VAL A 137 -19.45 3.83 6.09
C VAL A 137 -18.55 4.81 6.85
N LEU A 138 -18.72 6.12 6.61
CA LEU A 138 -17.96 7.15 7.33
C LEU A 138 -18.23 7.13 8.84
N ALA A 139 -19.47 6.88 9.27
CA ALA A 139 -19.82 6.75 10.68
C ALA A 139 -19.14 5.53 11.33
N VAL A 140 -19.11 4.38 10.63
CA VAL A 140 -18.39 3.18 11.09
C VAL A 140 -16.89 3.45 11.18
N VAL A 141 -16.30 4.08 10.16
CA VAL A 141 -14.88 4.45 10.15
C VAL A 141 -14.56 5.40 11.31
N PHE A 142 -15.42 6.39 11.57
CA PHE A 142 -15.28 7.27 12.72
C PHE A 142 -15.32 6.50 14.04
N GLY A 143 -16.24 5.54 14.20
CA GLY A 143 -16.29 4.65 15.35
C GLY A 143 -15.01 3.85 15.54
N MET A 144 -14.43 3.29 14.46
CA MET A 144 -13.15 2.59 14.51
C MET A 144 -12.00 3.52 14.94
N VAL A 145 -11.98 4.76 14.45
CA VAL A 145 -10.98 5.76 14.85
C VAL A 145 -11.10 6.09 16.34
N VAL A 146 -12.32 6.34 16.84
CA VAL A 146 -12.56 6.61 18.26
C VAL A 146 -12.13 5.43 19.13
N TYR A 147 -12.53 4.21 18.78
CA TYR A 147 -12.10 2.99 19.46
C TYR A 147 -10.57 2.89 19.52
N ARG A 148 -9.91 3.10 18.37
CA ARG A 148 -8.44 3.05 18.27
C ARG A 148 -7.77 4.10 19.17
N VAL A 149 -8.28 5.33 19.18
CA VAL A 149 -7.75 6.41 20.04
C VAL A 149 -7.91 6.06 21.53
N ILE A 150 -9.05 5.50 21.93
CA ILE A 150 -9.28 5.07 23.32
C ILE A 150 -8.30 3.96 23.70
N CYS A 151 -8.20 2.91 22.88
CA CYS A 151 -7.25 1.81 23.11
C CYS A 151 -5.80 2.31 23.19
N MET A 152 -5.40 3.25 22.33
CA MET A 152 -4.05 3.84 22.36
C MET A 152 -3.78 4.58 23.66
N ARG A 153 -4.76 5.33 24.19
CA ARG A 153 -4.62 6.04 25.47
C ARG A 153 -4.48 5.07 26.65
N LEU A 154 -5.26 3.99 26.66
CA LEU A 154 -5.17 2.96 27.69
C LEU A 154 -3.81 2.25 27.65
N LEU A 155 -3.36 1.83 26.46
CA LEU A 155 -2.05 1.22 26.26
C LEU A 155 -0.91 2.18 26.61
N ALA A 156 -1.01 3.47 26.29
CA ALA A 156 0.00 4.46 26.64
C ALA A 156 0.19 4.59 28.16
N SER A 157 -0.89 4.54 28.95
CA SER A 157 -0.80 4.53 30.41
C SER A 157 -0.05 3.31 30.93
N PHE A 158 -0.35 2.14 30.37
CA PHE A 158 0.36 0.89 30.67
C PHE A 158 1.85 0.98 30.31
N TYR A 159 2.18 1.48 29.11
CA TYR A 159 3.56 1.64 28.66
C TYR A 159 4.36 2.64 29.50
N ASN A 160 3.76 3.76 29.91
CA ASN A 160 4.45 4.72 30.79
C ASN A 160 4.81 4.08 32.14
N SER A 161 3.90 3.27 32.71
CA SER A 161 4.13 2.53 33.94
C SER A 161 5.25 1.48 33.77
N LEU A 162 5.18 0.73 32.67
CA LEU A 162 6.17 -0.29 32.32
C LEU A 162 7.56 0.33 32.06
N ALA A 163 7.63 1.43 31.32
CA ALA A 163 8.87 2.14 31.02
C ALA A 163 9.51 2.70 32.30
N HIS A 164 8.71 3.22 33.24
CA HIS A 164 9.22 3.69 34.52
C HIS A 164 9.80 2.55 35.35
N TRP A 165 9.10 1.42 35.39
CA TRP A 165 9.59 0.21 36.06
C TRP A 165 10.88 -0.32 35.44
N LEU A 166 10.94 -0.46 34.11
CA LEU A 166 12.13 -0.89 33.38
C LEU A 166 13.32 0.07 33.60
N THR A 167 13.07 1.38 33.66
CA THR A 167 14.14 2.37 33.84
C THR A 167 14.68 2.38 35.27
N ARG A 168 13.84 2.11 36.27
CA ARG A 168 14.32 1.87 37.64
C ARG A 168 15.17 0.61 37.73
N TRP A 169 14.83 -0.44 36.98
CA TRP A 169 15.60 -1.68 36.93
C TRP A 169 17.01 -1.50 36.35
N GLU A 170 17.18 -0.57 35.42
CA GLU A 170 18.48 -0.27 34.81
C GLU A 170 19.43 0.52 35.72
N CYS A 171 18.94 1.02 36.86
CA CYS A 171 19.72 1.75 37.87
C CYS A 171 20.67 2.81 37.30
N PRO A 172 20.17 3.81 36.53
CA PRO A 172 20.99 4.85 35.93
C PRO A 172 21.65 5.73 37.00
N ARG A 173 22.86 6.21 36.71
CA ARG A 173 23.71 6.94 37.66
C ARG A 173 23.23 8.38 37.91
N THR A 174 22.79 9.09 36.87
CA THR A 174 22.31 10.47 36.96
C THR A 174 20.84 10.59 36.59
N GLN A 175 20.18 11.67 37.03
CA GLN A 175 18.79 11.94 36.67
C GLN A 175 18.63 12.20 35.16
N ALA A 176 19.64 12.81 34.52
CA ALA A 176 19.64 13.01 33.07
C ALA A 176 19.65 11.66 32.33
N ASP A 177 20.50 10.72 32.75
CA ASP A 177 20.54 9.37 32.19
C ASP A 177 19.22 8.62 32.39
N PHE A 178 18.58 8.81 33.55
CA PHE A 178 17.26 8.27 33.85
C PHE A 178 16.20 8.83 32.90
N ASP A 179 16.14 10.14 32.74
CA ASP A 179 15.14 10.80 31.90
C ASP A 179 15.33 10.45 30.42
N ASN A 180 16.57 10.32 29.95
CA ASN A 180 16.88 9.94 28.58
C ASN A 180 16.52 8.48 28.29
N SER A 181 16.88 7.57 29.20
CA SER A 181 16.55 6.14 29.08
C SER A 181 15.05 5.90 29.19
N TYR A 182 14.36 6.63 30.07
CA TYR A 182 12.90 6.59 30.20
C TYR A 182 12.20 7.11 28.93
N THR A 183 12.60 8.29 28.46
CA THR A 183 12.02 8.94 27.27
C THR A 183 12.19 8.07 26.04
N PHE A 184 13.36 7.47 25.86
CA PHE A 184 13.64 6.57 24.74
C PHE A 184 12.72 5.34 24.73
N LYS A 185 12.50 4.70 25.89
CA LYS A 185 11.60 3.54 25.99
C LYS A 185 10.15 3.92 25.77
N VAL A 186 9.70 5.01 26.37
CA VAL A 186 8.33 5.52 26.16
C VAL A 186 8.11 5.81 24.69
N PHE A 187 9.07 6.48 24.04
CA PHE A 187 9.05 6.73 22.60
C PHE A 187 8.95 5.44 21.80
N LEU A 188 9.79 4.44 22.06
CA LEU A 188 9.75 3.16 21.34
C LEU A 188 8.41 2.43 21.50
N PHE A 189 7.87 2.35 22.71
CA PHE A 189 6.59 1.70 22.95
C PHE A 189 5.44 2.45 22.28
N GLN A 190 5.44 3.79 22.34
CA GLN A 190 4.43 4.61 21.67
C GLN A 190 4.55 4.51 20.15
N PHE A 191 5.76 4.57 19.61
CA PHE A 191 6.02 4.42 18.18
C PHE A 191 5.49 3.07 17.67
N ALA A 192 5.81 1.98 18.37
CA ALA A 192 5.29 0.66 18.02
C ALA A 192 3.75 0.62 18.07
N ASN A 193 3.11 1.20 19.08
CA ASN A 193 1.65 1.17 19.20
C ASN A 193 0.93 2.03 18.13
N TYR A 194 1.46 3.21 17.82
CA TYR A 194 0.85 4.10 16.83
C TYR A 194 1.05 3.60 15.40
N TYR A 195 2.23 3.08 15.09
CA TYR A 195 2.64 2.79 13.72
C TYR A 195 2.69 1.31 13.36
N SER A 196 2.62 0.37 14.31
CA SER A 196 2.66 -1.09 14.02
C SER A 196 1.65 -1.52 12.97
N SER A 197 0.40 -1.03 13.02
CA SER A 197 -0.61 -1.42 12.05
C SER A 197 -0.31 -0.88 10.65
N LEU A 198 0.19 0.35 10.55
CA LEU A 198 0.57 0.97 9.27
C LEU A 198 1.84 0.31 8.72
N PHE A 199 2.80 -0.01 9.59
CA PHE A 199 4.01 -0.75 9.26
C PHE A 199 3.68 -2.16 8.78
N TYR A 200 2.77 -2.86 9.47
CA TYR A 200 2.29 -4.17 9.04
C TYR A 200 1.63 -4.11 7.66
N VAL A 201 0.72 -3.16 7.46
CA VAL A 201 0.03 -3.01 6.16
C VAL A 201 0.98 -2.62 5.04
N ALA A 202 1.95 -1.76 5.30
CA ALA A 202 2.88 -1.27 4.28
C ALA A 202 4.05 -2.22 3.97
N PHE A 203 4.47 -3.06 4.92
CA PHE A 203 5.70 -3.87 4.78
C PHE A 203 5.50 -5.38 4.91
N PHE A 204 4.40 -5.85 5.52
CA PHE A 204 4.25 -7.29 5.82
C PHE A 204 2.96 -7.91 5.29
N LYS A 205 1.92 -7.12 4.99
CA LYS A 205 0.64 -7.63 4.52
C LYS A 205 0.77 -8.32 3.16
N GLY A 206 1.43 -7.69 2.18
CA GLY A 206 1.72 -8.31 0.88
C GLY A 206 2.43 -9.66 1.03
N VAL A 207 3.50 -9.69 1.84
CA VAL A 207 4.31 -10.90 2.10
C VAL A 207 3.50 -12.03 2.75
N LEU A 208 2.78 -11.76 3.85
CA LEU A 208 2.07 -12.79 4.63
C LEU A 208 0.80 -13.31 3.94
N SER A 209 0.10 -12.45 3.18
CA SER A 209 -1.09 -12.87 2.43
C SER A 209 -0.78 -13.89 1.34
N GLN A 210 0.49 -14.03 0.96
CA GLN A 210 0.97 -14.91 -0.09
C GLN A 210 1.62 -16.20 0.44
N LEU A 211 1.81 -16.35 1.77
CA LEU A 211 2.40 -17.57 2.35
C LEU A 211 1.44 -18.78 2.22
N PRO A 212 1.94 -19.96 1.82
CA PRO A 212 1.13 -21.18 1.71
C PRO A 212 0.61 -21.66 3.07
N GLY A 213 -0.68 -21.98 3.18
CA GLY A 213 -1.24 -22.67 4.37
C GLY A 213 -2.65 -22.28 4.83
N THR A 214 -3.30 -21.27 4.23
CA THR A 214 -4.66 -20.87 4.65
C THR A 214 -5.67 -21.95 4.29
N ARG A 215 -6.28 -22.59 5.30
CA ARG A 215 -7.37 -23.55 5.08
C ARG A 215 -8.64 -22.82 4.66
N ASP A 216 -9.39 -23.36 3.70
CA ASP A 216 -10.75 -22.88 3.42
C ASP A 216 -11.71 -23.28 4.57
N ASN A 217 -12.92 -22.70 4.58
CA ASN A 217 -13.96 -23.06 5.57
C ASN A 217 -14.36 -24.55 5.49
N ASP A 218 -13.96 -25.23 4.42
CA ASP A 218 -14.20 -26.65 4.14
C ASP A 218 -13.02 -27.56 4.55
N GLY A 219 -11.92 -27.01 5.10
CA GLY A 219 -10.82 -27.78 5.69
C GLY A 219 -9.68 -28.21 4.73
N ASN A 220 -9.71 -27.81 3.47
CA ASN A 220 -8.69 -28.11 2.47
C ASN A 220 -7.46 -27.21 2.61
N VAL A 221 -6.28 -27.80 2.40
CA VAL A 221 -5.00 -27.09 2.48
C VAL A 221 -4.74 -26.32 1.19
N LYS A 222 -4.77 -24.98 1.25
CA LYS A 222 -4.24 -24.15 0.17
C LYS A 222 -2.73 -23.99 0.32
N ILE A 223 -1.97 -24.52 -0.63
CA ILE A 223 -0.55 -24.19 -0.76
C ILE A 223 -0.48 -23.06 -1.78
N ALA A 224 -0.07 -21.86 -1.39
CA ALA A 224 0.10 -20.70 -2.27
C ALA A 224 -1.15 -20.37 -3.15
N GLY A 225 -2.34 -20.66 -2.62
CA GLY A 225 -3.63 -20.44 -3.30
C GLY A 225 -4.26 -21.67 -3.97
N TYR A 226 -3.55 -22.81 -4.11
CA TYR A 226 -4.04 -23.96 -4.88
C TYR A 226 -4.88 -24.96 -4.05
N ARG A 227 -6.03 -25.41 -4.59
CA ARG A 227 -6.74 -26.61 -4.11
C ARG A 227 -6.10 -27.84 -4.77
N LEU A 228 -5.25 -28.56 -4.04
CA LEU A 228 -4.65 -29.80 -4.54
C LEU A 228 -5.64 -30.96 -4.45
N GLU A 229 -6.51 -31.11 -5.45
CA GLU A 229 -7.18 -32.38 -5.69
C GLU A 229 -6.56 -33.07 -6.91
N LYS A 230 -6.00 -34.27 -6.68
CA LYS A 230 -5.43 -35.21 -7.67
C LYS A 230 -4.04 -34.85 -8.24
N ALA A 231 -3.02 -34.86 -7.38
CA ALA A 231 -1.63 -35.05 -7.82
C ALA A 231 -1.42 -36.48 -8.36
N GLY A 232 -1.79 -36.74 -9.61
CA GLY A 232 -1.63 -38.06 -10.22
C GLY A 232 -2.22 -38.26 -11.62
N HIS A 233 -2.97 -37.30 -12.16
CA HIS A 233 -3.43 -37.31 -13.56
C HIS A 233 -2.92 -36.10 -14.32
N LEU A 234 -2.59 -36.30 -15.60
CA LEU A 234 -2.32 -35.23 -16.57
C LEU A 234 -3.58 -34.36 -16.67
N MET A 235 -3.60 -33.24 -15.95
CA MET A 235 -4.71 -32.30 -15.97
C MET A 235 -4.64 -31.45 -17.23
N ASN A 236 -5.79 -31.19 -17.86
CA ASN A 236 -5.82 -30.34 -19.05
C ASN A 236 -5.49 -28.88 -18.69
N ARG A 237 -4.92 -28.12 -19.63
CA ARG A 237 -4.53 -26.70 -19.38
C ARG A 237 -5.69 -25.84 -18.89
N TRP A 238 -6.89 -26.00 -19.47
CA TRP A 238 -8.07 -25.23 -19.07
C TRP A 238 -8.59 -25.63 -17.68
N GLU A 239 -8.44 -26.90 -17.30
CA GLU A 239 -8.77 -27.37 -15.94
C GLU A 239 -7.82 -26.73 -14.93
N ALA A 240 -6.53 -26.67 -15.25
CA ALA A 240 -5.54 -26.00 -14.40
C ALA A 240 -5.85 -24.51 -14.21
N ASP A 241 -6.16 -23.80 -15.29
CA ASP A 241 -6.53 -22.37 -15.23
C ASP A 241 -7.83 -22.14 -14.45
N TYR A 242 -8.79 -23.07 -14.52
CA TYR A 242 -10.07 -22.96 -13.80
C TYR A 242 -9.90 -22.93 -12.28
N TYR A 243 -8.93 -23.67 -11.73
CA TYR A 243 -8.67 -23.69 -10.28
C TYR A 243 -7.86 -22.49 -9.77
N LEU A 244 -7.38 -21.60 -10.64
CA LEU A 244 -6.71 -20.37 -10.24
C LEU A 244 -7.70 -19.33 -9.72
N ASN A 245 -7.20 -18.36 -8.96
CA ASN A 245 -8.04 -17.29 -8.43
C ASN A 245 -8.56 -16.40 -9.58
N PRO A 246 -9.88 -16.10 -9.62
CA PRO A 246 -10.42 -15.24 -10.66
C PRO A 246 -9.92 -13.81 -10.52
N THR A 247 -9.75 -13.11 -11.65
CA THR A 247 -9.43 -11.69 -11.67
C THR A 247 -10.71 -10.87 -11.53
N TYR A 248 -10.73 -9.91 -10.61
CA TYR A 248 -11.82 -8.96 -10.44
C TYR A 248 -11.49 -7.64 -11.15
N ASP A 249 -12.50 -6.86 -11.55
CA ASP A 249 -12.29 -5.64 -12.37
C ASP A 249 -11.30 -4.63 -11.75
N GLN A 250 -11.17 -4.64 -10.43
CA GLN A 250 -10.31 -3.71 -9.66
C GLN A 250 -9.06 -4.37 -9.08
N PHE A 251 -8.60 -5.49 -9.65
CA PHE A 251 -7.48 -6.29 -9.12
C PHE A 251 -6.11 -5.61 -9.03
N LEU A 252 -5.94 -4.37 -9.51
CA LEU A 252 -4.70 -3.58 -9.38
C LEU A 252 -4.81 -2.52 -8.28
N PHE A 253 -6.03 -2.23 -7.82
CA PHE A 253 -6.26 -1.15 -6.87
C PHE A 253 -5.57 -1.44 -5.55
N ASP A 254 -5.65 -2.68 -5.06
CA ASP A 254 -5.08 -3.07 -3.78
C ASP A 254 -3.54 -3.00 -3.80
N GLU A 255 -2.93 -3.37 -4.92
CA GLU A 255 -1.49 -3.34 -5.18
C GLU A 255 -0.98 -1.90 -5.24
N TYR A 256 -1.66 -1.02 -5.99
CA TYR A 256 -1.33 0.40 -5.98
C TYR A 256 -1.56 1.04 -4.60
N LEU A 257 -2.62 0.63 -3.88
CA LEU A 257 -2.93 1.16 -2.55
C LEU A 257 -1.82 0.84 -1.56
N GLU A 258 -1.31 -0.39 -1.54
CA GLU A 258 -0.19 -0.79 -0.70
C GLU A 258 1.04 0.08 -0.97
N MET A 259 1.35 0.30 -2.26
CA MET A 259 2.47 1.14 -2.67
C MET A 259 2.30 2.62 -2.32
N VAL A 260 1.08 3.16 -2.47
CA VAL A 260 0.76 4.55 -2.08
C VAL A 260 0.86 4.71 -0.57
N LEU A 261 0.41 3.74 0.22
CA LEU A 261 0.55 3.75 1.67
C LEU A 261 2.03 3.73 2.09
N GLN A 262 2.86 2.92 1.44
CA GLN A 262 4.30 2.90 1.67
C GLN A 262 4.96 4.24 1.32
N PHE A 263 4.62 4.84 0.17
CA PHE A 263 5.11 6.17 -0.22
C PHE A 263 4.69 7.26 0.77
N GLY A 264 3.44 7.23 1.23
CA GLY A 264 2.93 8.11 2.28
C GLY A 264 3.71 7.94 3.59
N PHE A 265 4.04 6.71 3.97
CA PHE A 265 4.83 6.45 5.16
C PHE A 265 6.27 6.98 5.05
N VAL A 266 6.92 6.74 3.91
CA VAL A 266 8.29 7.20 3.63
C VAL A 266 8.39 8.72 3.57
N THR A 267 7.35 9.44 3.17
CA THR A 267 7.39 10.91 3.04
C THR A 267 6.91 11.64 4.28
N LEU A 268 5.86 11.15 4.96
CA LEU A 268 5.28 11.84 6.12
C LEU A 268 6.07 11.62 7.42
N PHE A 269 6.70 10.47 7.60
CA PHE A 269 7.35 10.10 8.86
C PHE A 269 8.88 10.07 8.79
N VAL A 270 9.45 10.60 7.72
CA VAL A 270 10.89 10.48 7.45
C VAL A 270 11.77 11.16 8.49
N VAL A 271 11.27 12.22 9.14
CA VAL A 271 12.01 12.96 10.18
C VAL A 271 12.11 12.14 11.47
N ALA A 272 11.03 11.44 11.82
CA ALA A 272 11.00 10.57 12.99
C ALA A 272 11.79 9.28 12.78
N PHE A 273 11.86 8.80 11.53
CA PHE A 273 12.55 7.57 11.18
C PHE A 273 13.29 7.68 9.84
N PRO A 274 14.53 8.19 9.83
CA PRO A 274 15.30 8.39 8.59
C PRO A 274 15.64 7.09 7.83
N LEU A 275 15.53 5.93 8.48
CA LEU A 275 15.73 4.61 7.85
C LEU A 275 14.48 4.09 7.11
N ALA A 276 13.33 4.78 7.17
CA ALA A 276 12.12 4.37 6.45
C ALA A 276 12.36 4.07 4.95
N PRO A 277 13.11 4.90 4.18
CA PRO A 277 13.36 4.61 2.77
C PRO A 277 14.20 3.33 2.55
N LEU A 278 15.08 2.97 3.49
CA LEU A 278 15.87 1.73 3.39
C LEU A 278 14.97 0.50 3.53
N PHE A 279 14.08 0.48 4.53
CA PHE A 279 13.10 -0.59 4.69
C PHE A 279 12.14 -0.68 3.49
N ALA A 280 11.76 0.47 2.92
CA ALA A 280 10.97 0.54 1.70
C ALA A 280 11.68 -0.09 0.48
N VAL A 281 12.99 0.12 0.31
CA VAL A 281 13.75 -0.54 -0.77
C VAL A 281 13.76 -2.05 -0.56
N LEU A 282 14.06 -2.52 0.65
CA LEU A 282 14.10 -3.95 0.96
C LEU A 282 12.74 -4.62 0.71
N ASN A 283 11.66 -3.96 1.15
CA ASN A 283 10.31 -4.43 0.90
C ASN A 283 9.99 -4.50 -0.59
N ASN A 284 10.23 -3.41 -1.34
CA ASN A 284 9.95 -3.39 -2.78
C ASN A 284 10.72 -4.44 -3.58
N ILE A 285 11.95 -4.76 -3.19
CA ILE A 285 12.73 -5.83 -3.85
C ILE A 285 12.04 -7.18 -3.71
N LEU A 286 11.49 -7.47 -2.52
CA LEU A 286 10.69 -8.67 -2.29
C LEU A 286 9.34 -8.58 -3.02
N GLU A 287 8.68 -7.43 -2.93
CA GLU A 287 7.35 -7.19 -3.48
C GLU A 287 7.32 -7.36 -4.99
N ILE A 288 8.31 -6.83 -5.73
CA ILE A 288 8.43 -7.05 -7.18
C ILE A 288 8.42 -8.54 -7.53
N ARG A 289 9.05 -9.38 -6.70
CA ARG A 289 9.13 -10.84 -6.93
C ARG A 289 7.84 -11.55 -6.53
N LEU A 290 7.28 -11.16 -5.39
CA LEU A 290 6.06 -11.70 -4.84
C LEU A 290 4.85 -11.38 -5.73
N ASP A 291 4.72 -10.13 -6.19
CA ASP A 291 3.72 -9.74 -7.17
C ASP A 291 3.90 -10.46 -8.49
N ALA A 292 5.14 -10.56 -9.00
CA ALA A 292 5.40 -11.32 -10.23
C ALA A 292 4.97 -12.79 -10.08
N TYR A 293 5.23 -13.41 -8.92
CA TYR A 293 4.78 -14.77 -8.62
C TYR A 293 3.25 -14.86 -8.59
N LYS A 294 2.58 -13.92 -7.92
CA LYS A 294 1.10 -13.82 -7.86
C LYS A 294 0.49 -13.74 -9.26
N PHE A 295 1.04 -12.89 -10.13
CA PHE A 295 0.57 -12.72 -11.51
C PHE A 295 0.88 -13.90 -12.42
N LEU A 296 1.98 -14.63 -12.18
CA LEU A 296 2.40 -15.74 -13.04
C LEU A 296 1.72 -17.06 -12.69
N ILE A 297 1.42 -17.31 -11.41
CA ILE A 297 1.02 -18.64 -10.95
C ILE A 297 -0.31 -18.64 -10.19
N THR A 298 -0.63 -17.59 -9.44
CA THR A 298 -1.78 -17.62 -8.50
C THR A 298 -3.10 -17.21 -9.13
N ILE A 299 -3.07 -16.26 -10.08
CA ILE A 299 -4.30 -15.70 -10.66
C ILE A 299 -4.55 -16.18 -12.08
N GLN A 300 -5.82 -16.28 -12.44
CA GLN A 300 -6.24 -16.43 -13.82
C GLN A 300 -5.74 -15.26 -14.65
N LYS A 301 -5.36 -15.52 -15.90
CA LYS A 301 -4.85 -14.48 -16.79
C LYS A 301 -5.92 -13.38 -16.95
N PRO A 302 -5.61 -12.12 -16.59
CA PRO A 302 -6.53 -11.02 -16.84
C PRO A 302 -6.64 -10.75 -18.33
N VAL A 303 -7.84 -10.35 -18.76
CA VAL A 303 -8.04 -9.87 -20.13
C VAL A 303 -7.20 -8.60 -20.29
N PRO A 304 -6.34 -8.52 -21.31
CA PRO A 304 -5.53 -7.33 -21.53
C PRO A 304 -6.45 -6.18 -21.94
N ALA A 305 -6.81 -5.34 -20.98
CA ALA A 305 -7.37 -4.03 -21.29
C ALA A 305 -6.26 -3.21 -21.96
N GLN A 306 -6.53 -2.68 -23.15
CA GLN A 306 -5.60 -1.81 -23.88
C GLN A 306 -5.66 -0.41 -23.30
#